data_AF-A0A0F9EWQ8-F1
#
_entry.id   AF-A0A0F9EWQ8-F1
#
_cell.length_a   1.000
_cell.length_b   1.000
_cell.length_c   1.000
_cell.angle_alpha   90.00
_cell.angle_beta   90.00
_cell.angle_gamma   90.00
#
_symmetry.space_group_name_H-M   'P 1'
#
loop_
_entity.id
_entity.type
_entity.pdbx_description
1 polymer ?
#
loop_
_entity_poly.entity_id
_entity_poly.type
_entity_poly.pdbx_seq_one_letter_code
_entity_poly.pdbx_strand_id
1 'polypeptide(L)'
;MPDVKELEPAIDPQYVSRLLEEFKREFEGLHIKMNEIEQLRHYEDPIQLPTGEKASGLEVRIGATSELIENIKASLTANAPNVVYTTLRTGDPASENTSKRESFWGRFLKRNAAFRRDLVDAQAGLGVGIIKGVYYPWPKKERKRNKGESDKDYKDRTRALKRKWGPPFRVITIHPLTFYCHRGPENEIIEAIEHAWKSKREVYPAYGLDTDAELRAYPESLSAEVVQGVAAIEGQPDQNIRPMASGLDTSSMVLVTEYYRAKSLYSKGIYQVYLNGRLVHQEVGDPSCKYFLCIGRTTSSKDPDKLGISVAEGFRHNEPLINRSLTRMGEAVDLLVRKRLTLEVPDTFIPEEVQATGGAEGESNDLVPKTYKFSAEKSTTLPPGSKIVDPFAGVENVFGAMPYIQLLMQIMGQHGVSPIFKGEPPGAAGSGYRDNSLYMMAKSQFEYLIESYSNCLVSLIEWLEEQTVSRARQEIWEGDLSLTPKAIREFPV
;
A
#
# COMPACT_ATOMS: atom_id res chain seq x y z
N MET A 1 -34.00 -10.77 23.49
CA MET A 1 -33.48 -11.02 22.13
C MET A 1 -33.80 -9.78 21.32
N PRO A 2 -32.82 -9.02 20.82
CA PRO A 2 -33.13 -7.93 19.91
C PRO A 2 -33.63 -8.54 18.59
N ASP A 3 -34.74 -8.00 18.07
CA ASP A 3 -35.36 -8.42 16.81
C ASP A 3 -34.34 -8.34 15.66
N VAL A 4 -33.81 -9.49 15.23
CA VAL A 4 -33.08 -9.59 13.96
C VAL A 4 -34.14 -9.48 12.87
N LYS A 5 -34.44 -8.24 12.46
CA LYS A 5 -35.25 -8.02 11.25
C LYS A 5 -34.49 -8.64 10.09
N GLU A 6 -35.08 -9.62 9.43
CA GLU A 6 -34.63 -10.06 8.11
C GLU A 6 -34.54 -8.82 7.21
N LEU A 7 -33.31 -8.44 6.87
CA LEU A 7 -33.06 -7.33 5.97
C LEU A 7 -33.25 -7.87 4.55
N GLU A 8 -34.33 -7.47 3.88
CA GLU A 8 -34.47 -7.71 2.44
C GLU A 8 -33.39 -6.90 1.69
N PRO A 9 -32.51 -7.56 0.91
CA PRO A 9 -31.46 -6.87 0.17
C PRO A 9 -32.05 -5.91 -0.89
N ALA A 10 -31.65 -4.63 -0.87
CA ALA A 10 -32.03 -3.65 -1.88
C ALA A 10 -31.42 -3.94 -3.25
N ILE A 11 -30.26 -4.60 -3.27
CA ILE A 11 -29.65 -5.21 -4.45
C ILE A 11 -29.48 -6.69 -4.17
N ASP A 12 -29.77 -7.49 -5.20
CA ASP A 12 -29.65 -8.93 -5.16
C ASP A 12 -28.20 -9.34 -4.80
N PRO A 13 -28.00 -10.12 -3.72
CA PRO A 13 -26.69 -10.65 -3.38
C PRO A 13 -26.00 -11.45 -4.51
N GLN A 14 -26.78 -12.08 -5.41
CA GLN A 14 -26.22 -12.76 -6.59
C GLN A 14 -25.60 -11.77 -7.57
N TYR A 15 -26.18 -10.58 -7.73
CA TYR A 15 -25.60 -9.52 -8.54
C TYR A 15 -24.30 -9.02 -7.92
N VAL A 16 -24.27 -8.78 -6.61
CA VAL A 16 -23.05 -8.35 -5.91
C VAL A 16 -21.92 -9.38 -6.06
N SER A 17 -22.25 -10.67 -5.95
CA SER A 17 -21.29 -11.77 -6.11
C SER A 17 -20.72 -11.82 -7.53
N ARG A 18 -21.59 -11.74 -8.55
CA ARG A 18 -21.19 -11.73 -9.96
C ARG A 18 -20.34 -10.50 -10.30
N LEU A 19 -20.75 -9.32 -9.84
CA LEU A 19 -20.03 -8.08 -10.08
C LEU A 19 -18.62 -8.12 -9.45
N LEU A 20 -18.49 -8.72 -8.26
CA LEU A 20 -17.17 -8.92 -7.65
C LEU A 20 -16.26 -9.84 -8.48
N GLU A 21 -16.80 -10.93 -9.04
CA GLU A 21 -16.03 -11.81 -9.92
C GLU A 21 -15.61 -11.12 -11.23
N GLU A 22 -16.52 -10.37 -11.84
CA GLU A 22 -16.24 -9.55 -13.03
C GLU A 22 -15.13 -8.54 -12.72
N PHE A 23 -15.25 -7.81 -11.61
CA PHE A 23 -14.24 -6.87 -11.17
C PHE A 23 -12.89 -7.50 -10.86
N LYS A 24 -12.85 -8.68 -10.23
CA LYS A 24 -11.59 -9.39 -9.96
C LYS A 24 -10.84 -9.70 -11.25
N ARG A 25 -11.54 -10.06 -12.32
CA ARG A 25 -10.94 -10.30 -13.65
C ARG A 25 -10.52 -9.00 -14.33
N GLU A 26 -11.35 -7.96 -14.27
CA GLU A 26 -11.04 -6.67 -14.89
C GLU A 26 -9.83 -5.96 -14.25
N PHE A 27 -9.65 -6.10 -12.94
CA PHE A 27 -8.58 -5.45 -12.18
C PHE A 27 -7.36 -6.36 -11.97
N GLU A 28 -7.37 -7.59 -12.49
CA GLU A 28 -6.29 -8.57 -12.29
C GLU A 28 -4.94 -7.99 -12.72
N GLY A 29 -4.86 -7.41 -13.91
CA GLY A 29 -3.63 -6.82 -14.42
C GLY A 29 -3.16 -5.64 -13.59
N LEU A 30 -4.06 -4.76 -13.12
CA LEU A 30 -3.71 -3.66 -12.21
C LEU A 30 -3.16 -4.19 -10.88
N HIS A 31 -3.84 -5.17 -10.27
CA HIS A 31 -3.49 -5.72 -8.97
C HIS A 31 -2.16 -6.48 -9.00
N ILE A 32 -1.87 -7.22 -10.08
CA ILE A 32 -0.56 -7.85 -10.28
C ILE A 32 0.55 -6.78 -10.25
N LYS A 33 0.39 -5.69 -10.98
CA LYS A 33 1.39 -4.61 -11.03
C LYS A 33 1.59 -3.95 -9.67
N MET A 34 0.50 -3.69 -8.95
CA MET A 34 0.55 -3.13 -7.59
C MET A 34 1.29 -4.07 -6.64
N ASN A 35 0.98 -5.37 -6.68
CA ASN A 35 1.61 -6.39 -5.84
C ASN A 35 3.11 -6.55 -6.15
N GLU A 36 3.51 -6.54 -7.42
CA GLU A 36 4.94 -6.57 -7.81
C GLU A 36 5.72 -5.38 -7.23
N ILE A 37 5.15 -4.18 -7.26
CA ILE A 37 5.79 -2.97 -6.69
C ILE A 37 5.80 -3.03 -5.15
N GLU A 38 4.72 -3.51 -4.53
CA GLU A 38 4.63 -3.69 -3.08
C GLU A 38 5.69 -4.69 -2.56
N GLN A 39 5.87 -5.80 -3.27
CA GLN A 39 6.93 -6.78 -2.97
C GLN A 39 8.33 -6.16 -3.07
N LEU A 40 8.61 -5.40 -4.13
CA LEU A 40 9.90 -4.70 -4.29
C LEU A 40 10.13 -3.67 -3.19
N ARG A 41 9.08 -2.94 -2.79
CA ARG A 41 9.14 -1.95 -1.71
C ARG A 41 9.50 -2.59 -0.37
N HIS A 42 9.00 -3.79 -0.11
CA HIS A 42 9.21 -4.51 1.15
C HIS A 42 10.37 -5.50 1.11
N TYR A 43 11.13 -5.56 0.01
CA TYR A 43 12.22 -6.53 -0.17
C TYR A 43 11.72 -7.99 -0.11
N GLU A 44 10.50 -8.22 -0.58
CA GLU A 44 9.83 -9.52 -0.61
C GLU A 44 9.78 -10.11 -2.02
N ASP A 45 10.31 -9.40 -3.03
CA ASP A 45 10.34 -9.89 -4.41
C ASP A 45 11.16 -11.20 -4.52
N PRO A 46 10.67 -12.20 -5.27
CA PRO A 46 11.39 -13.45 -5.42
C PRO A 46 12.60 -13.30 -6.36
N ILE A 47 13.79 -13.68 -5.90
CA ILE A 47 14.97 -13.75 -6.75
C ILE A 47 14.90 -15.04 -7.58
N GLN A 48 14.40 -14.94 -8.82
CA GLN A 48 14.29 -16.09 -9.71
C GLN A 48 15.67 -16.58 -10.17
N LEU A 49 16.02 -17.80 -9.78
CA LEU A 49 17.21 -18.52 -10.25
C LEU A 49 16.85 -19.39 -11.48
N PRO A 50 17.77 -19.59 -12.45
CA PRO A 50 17.57 -20.56 -13.51
C PRO A 50 17.35 -21.97 -12.98
N THR A 51 16.66 -22.76 -13.78
CA THR A 51 16.40 -24.18 -13.50
C THR A 51 17.70 -24.94 -13.22
N GLY A 52 17.82 -25.53 -12.03
CA GLY A 52 18.99 -26.31 -11.61
C GLY A 52 19.96 -25.59 -10.65
N GLU A 53 19.82 -24.26 -10.48
CA GLU A 53 20.56 -23.52 -9.46
C GLU A 53 19.83 -23.62 -8.10
N LYS A 54 20.58 -23.83 -7.02
CA LYS A 54 20.04 -23.78 -5.65
C LYS A 54 20.21 -22.37 -5.09
N ALA A 55 19.22 -21.90 -4.33
CA ALA A 55 19.33 -20.65 -3.60
C ALA A 55 20.55 -20.68 -2.67
N SER A 56 21.47 -19.73 -2.85
CA SER A 56 22.49 -19.48 -1.85
C SER A 56 21.84 -18.77 -0.65
N GLY A 57 22.51 -18.80 0.50
CA GLY A 57 22.06 -18.04 1.67
C GLY A 57 22.31 -16.53 1.56
N LEU A 58 22.81 -16.04 0.42
CA LEU A 58 23.14 -14.64 0.19
C LEU A 58 22.16 -14.03 -0.81
N GLU A 59 21.46 -12.98 -0.41
CA GLU A 59 20.62 -12.17 -1.30
C GLU A 59 21.06 -10.71 -1.19
N VAL A 60 21.30 -10.07 -2.34
CA VAL A 60 21.67 -8.64 -2.41
C VAL A 60 20.54 -7.87 -3.06
N ARG A 61 19.97 -6.91 -2.33
CA ARG A 61 18.84 -6.07 -2.78
C ARG A 61 19.21 -4.59 -2.71
N ILE A 62 18.92 -3.84 -3.78
CA ILE A 62 19.30 -2.41 -3.86
C ILE A 62 18.33 -1.49 -3.12
N GLY A 63 17.03 -1.81 -3.09
CA GLY A 63 16.02 -1.00 -2.42
C GLY A 63 15.65 0.31 -3.12
N ALA A 64 15.85 0.39 -4.43
CA ALA A 64 15.66 1.63 -5.19
C ALA A 64 14.18 2.03 -5.25
N THR A 65 13.28 1.06 -5.40
CA THR A 65 11.83 1.28 -5.36
C THR A 65 11.39 1.86 -4.01
N SER A 66 11.85 1.26 -2.91
CA SER A 66 11.51 1.71 -1.56
C SER A 66 11.99 3.14 -1.29
N GLU A 67 13.24 3.43 -1.64
CA GLU A 67 13.84 4.76 -1.48
C GLU A 67 13.10 5.83 -2.31
N LEU A 68 12.76 5.54 -3.56
CA LEU A 68 12.06 6.48 -4.44
C LEU A 68 10.68 6.85 -3.89
N ILE A 69 9.90 5.84 -3.49
CA ILE A 69 8.54 6.04 -2.97
C ILE A 69 8.58 6.87 -1.68
N GLU A 70 9.47 6.53 -0.75
CA GLU A 70 9.58 7.27 0.52
C GLU A 70 10.08 8.70 0.31
N ASN A 71 11.00 8.95 -0.64
CA ASN A 71 11.46 10.31 -0.96
C ASN A 71 10.33 11.19 -1.52
N ILE A 72 9.52 10.65 -2.44
CA ILE A 72 8.38 11.39 -3.02
C ILE A 72 7.31 11.64 -1.97
N LYS A 73 6.98 10.63 -1.16
CA LYS A 73 6.05 10.75 -0.03
C LYS A 73 6.53 11.78 0.97
N ALA A 74 7.81 11.76 1.37
CA ALA A 74 8.38 12.75 2.28
C ALA A 74 8.25 14.17 1.70
N SER A 75 8.50 14.33 0.41
CA SER A 75 8.41 15.63 -0.27
C SER A 75 6.97 16.16 -0.34
N LEU A 76 6.01 15.30 -0.70
CA LEU A 76 4.59 15.66 -0.78
C LEU A 76 3.95 15.87 0.61
N THR A 77 4.50 15.26 1.66
CA THR A 77 3.98 15.35 3.04
C THR A 77 4.76 16.34 3.91
N ALA A 78 5.86 16.90 3.42
CA ALA A 78 6.67 17.89 4.13
C ALA A 78 5.85 19.14 4.51
N ASN A 79 4.97 19.58 3.60
CA ASN A 79 4.06 20.68 3.84
C ASN A 79 2.62 20.18 3.86
N ALA A 80 1.86 20.60 4.88
CA ALA A 80 0.44 20.33 4.87
C ALA A 80 -0.25 21.16 3.76
N PRO A 81 -1.10 20.58 2.91
CA PRO A 81 -2.00 21.32 2.03
C PRO A 81 -2.71 22.45 2.78
N ASN A 82 -2.73 23.62 2.14
CA ASN A 82 -3.56 24.74 2.53
C ASN A 82 -4.89 24.66 1.77
N VAL A 83 -5.98 24.98 2.46
CA VAL A 83 -7.30 25.09 1.84
C VAL A 83 -7.52 26.55 1.49
N VAL A 84 -7.87 26.82 0.23
CA VAL A 84 -8.15 28.16 -0.27
C VAL A 84 -9.54 28.14 -0.92
N TYR A 85 -10.41 29.04 -0.50
CA TYR A 85 -11.71 29.25 -1.11
C TYR A 85 -11.69 30.50 -1.98
N THR A 86 -11.99 30.31 -3.27
CA THR A 86 -12.12 31.44 -4.20
C THR A 86 -13.55 31.97 -4.14
N THR A 87 -13.74 33.21 -3.68
CA THR A 87 -15.06 33.85 -3.63
C THR A 87 -15.41 34.51 -4.97
N LEU A 88 -16.61 34.28 -5.51
CA LEU A 88 -17.10 35.01 -6.69
C LEU A 88 -17.61 36.44 -6.36
N ARG A 89 -17.91 36.76 -5.10
CA ARG A 89 -18.36 38.09 -4.67
C ARG A 89 -17.39 38.73 -3.68
N THR A 90 -17.15 40.03 -3.84
CA THR A 90 -16.29 40.84 -2.96
C THR A 90 -17.10 41.51 -1.85
N GLY A 91 -16.62 41.45 -0.60
CA GLY A 91 -17.21 42.11 0.57
C GLY A 91 -16.82 41.49 1.92
N ASP A 92 -16.92 42.25 3.01
CA ASP A 92 -16.46 41.83 4.35
C ASP A 92 -17.08 40.51 4.85
N PRO A 93 -18.41 40.27 4.72
CA PRO A 93 -19.01 39.01 5.20
C PRO A 93 -18.56 37.78 4.41
N ALA A 94 -18.27 37.94 3.11
CA ALA A 94 -17.78 36.85 2.27
C ALA A 94 -16.32 36.50 2.62
N SER A 95 -15.50 37.51 2.89
CA SER A 95 -14.11 37.32 3.33
C SER A 95 -14.01 36.64 4.71
N GLU A 96 -14.87 37.04 5.65
CA GLU A 96 -14.89 36.44 6.99
C GLU A 96 -15.34 34.97 6.96
N ASN A 97 -16.38 34.64 6.17
CA ASN A 97 -16.85 33.26 6.01
C ASN A 97 -15.80 32.37 5.34
N THR A 98 -15.12 32.89 4.31
CA THR A 98 -14.00 32.22 3.62
C THR A 98 -12.89 31.89 4.61
N SER A 99 -12.41 32.89 5.35
CA SER A 99 -11.33 32.72 6.34
C SER A 99 -11.70 31.69 7.42
N LYS A 100 -12.97 31.65 7.84
CA LYS A 100 -13.48 30.64 8.78
C LYS A 100 -13.47 29.23 8.20
N ARG A 101 -13.89 29.05 6.95
CA ARG A 101 -13.87 27.73 6.28
C ARG A 101 -12.45 27.24 6.01
N GLU A 102 -11.58 28.11 5.49
CA GLU A 102 -10.17 27.80 5.25
C GLU A 102 -9.46 27.38 6.54
N SER A 103 -9.65 28.12 7.63
CA SER A 103 -9.06 27.78 8.92
C SER A 103 -9.62 26.47 9.49
N PHE A 104 -10.93 26.23 9.38
CA PHE A 104 -11.57 24.99 9.83
C PHE A 104 -11.01 23.77 9.09
N TRP A 105 -11.06 23.78 7.77
CA TRP A 105 -10.61 22.66 6.94
C TRP A 105 -9.09 22.50 6.96
N GLY A 106 -8.34 23.60 7.02
CA GLY A 106 -6.90 23.57 7.24
C GLY A 106 -6.53 22.90 8.57
N ARG A 107 -7.25 23.18 9.66
CA ARG A 107 -7.04 22.50 10.96
C ARG A 107 -7.46 21.04 10.90
N PHE A 108 -8.57 20.73 10.24
CA PHE A 108 -9.03 19.35 10.04
C PHE A 108 -7.99 18.50 9.31
N LEU A 109 -7.45 18.97 8.19
CA LEU A 109 -6.42 18.26 7.44
C LEU A 109 -5.13 18.11 8.25
N LYS A 110 -4.72 19.16 8.99
CA LYS A 110 -3.54 19.10 9.86
C LYS A 110 -3.69 18.07 10.98
N ARG A 111 -4.84 18.02 11.68
CA ARG A 111 -5.08 17.03 12.75
C ARG A 111 -5.09 15.60 12.20
N ASN A 112 -5.67 15.41 11.02
CA ASN A 112 -5.80 14.10 10.39
C ASN A 112 -4.65 13.83 9.41
N ALA A 113 -3.41 13.93 9.88
CA ALA A 113 -2.22 13.74 9.04
C ALA A 113 -2.01 12.29 8.58
N ALA A 114 -2.49 11.30 9.33
CA ALA A 114 -2.29 9.88 9.02
C ALA A 114 -2.88 9.48 7.67
N PHE A 115 -4.19 9.70 7.47
CA PHE A 115 -4.84 9.33 6.21
C PHE A 115 -4.22 10.05 4.99
N ARG A 116 -3.72 11.29 5.17
CA ARG A 116 -3.07 12.04 4.09
C ARG A 116 -1.75 11.40 3.68
N ARG A 117 -0.95 10.97 4.66
CA ARG A 117 0.30 10.26 4.40
C ARG A 117 0.02 8.95 3.68
N ASP A 118 -0.95 8.18 4.15
CA ASP A 118 -1.34 6.91 3.55
C ASP A 118 -1.92 7.10 2.13
N LEU A 119 -2.66 8.18 1.89
CA LEU A 119 -3.21 8.52 0.57
C LEU A 119 -2.10 8.83 -0.43
N VAL A 120 -1.13 9.67 -0.05
CA VAL A 120 0.03 10.00 -0.88
C VAL A 120 0.89 8.76 -1.11
N ASP A 121 1.07 7.94 -0.08
CA ASP A 121 1.82 6.69 -0.13
C ASP A 121 1.23 5.72 -1.16
N ALA A 122 -0.08 5.50 -1.12
CA ALA A 122 -0.78 4.65 -2.09
C ALA A 122 -0.77 5.26 -3.50
N GLN A 123 -1.00 6.57 -3.64
CA GLN A 123 -0.96 7.26 -4.92
C GLN A 123 0.42 7.16 -5.59
N ALA A 124 1.49 7.42 -4.84
CA ALA A 124 2.86 7.40 -5.37
C ALA A 124 3.36 5.96 -5.57
N GLY A 125 3.17 5.09 -4.56
CA GLY A 125 3.70 3.74 -4.53
C GLY A 125 2.90 2.74 -5.34
N LEU A 126 1.58 2.70 -5.19
CA LEU A 126 0.69 1.75 -5.87
C LEU A 126 0.02 2.34 -7.12
N GLY A 127 0.19 3.65 -7.37
CA GLY A 127 -0.40 4.34 -8.51
C GLY A 127 -1.85 4.78 -8.30
N VAL A 128 -2.52 4.30 -7.26
CA VAL A 128 -3.88 4.69 -6.89
C VAL A 128 -3.97 4.78 -5.37
N GLY A 129 -4.49 5.90 -4.87
CA GLY A 129 -4.88 6.05 -3.49
C GLY A 129 -6.39 6.22 -3.38
N ILE A 130 -7.01 5.58 -2.40
CA ILE A 130 -8.45 5.65 -2.18
C ILE A 130 -8.72 6.13 -0.75
N ILE A 131 -9.61 7.11 -0.63
CA ILE A 131 -10.18 7.49 0.66
C ILE A 131 -11.69 7.25 0.64
N LYS A 132 -12.19 6.90 1.82
CA LYS A 132 -13.60 6.73 2.11
C LYS A 132 -13.99 7.75 3.17
N GLY A 133 -14.86 8.67 2.79
CA GLY A 133 -15.55 9.54 3.72
C GLY A 133 -16.77 8.82 4.29
N VAL A 134 -16.94 8.82 5.61
CA VAL A 134 -18.09 8.21 6.29
C VAL A 134 -18.69 9.21 7.26
N TYR A 135 -19.99 9.46 7.15
CA TYR A 135 -20.74 10.20 8.14
C TYR A 135 -20.93 9.35 9.39
N TYR A 136 -20.36 9.81 10.50
CA TYR A 136 -20.37 9.09 11.77
C TYR A 136 -20.97 9.99 12.86
N PRO A 137 -22.28 9.86 13.14
CA PRO A 137 -22.98 10.79 14.03
C PRO A 137 -22.46 10.69 15.47
N TRP A 138 -22.49 11.81 16.19
CA TRP A 138 -22.08 11.85 17.60
C TRP A 138 -22.91 10.89 18.47
N PRO A 139 -22.29 10.26 19.50
CA PRO A 139 -22.96 9.34 20.40
C PRO A 139 -24.25 9.91 21.02
N LYS A 140 -25.38 9.23 20.81
CA LYS A 140 -26.69 9.69 21.33
C LYS A 140 -26.80 9.58 22.85
N LYS A 141 -26.18 8.56 23.46
CA LYS A 141 -26.31 8.27 24.90
C LYS A 141 -25.73 9.40 25.76
N GLU A 142 -24.50 9.83 25.48
CA GLU A 142 -23.81 10.90 26.22
C GLU A 142 -24.42 12.29 26.00
N ARG A 143 -25.17 12.46 24.92
CA ARG A 143 -25.92 13.69 24.60
C ARG A 143 -27.28 13.77 25.28
N LYS A 144 -27.75 12.74 25.99
CA LYS A 144 -29.01 12.84 26.71
C LYS A 144 -28.87 13.85 27.86
N ARG A 145 -29.94 14.58 28.13
CA ARG A 145 -30.01 15.55 29.23
C ARG A 145 -29.96 14.80 30.56
N ASN A 146 -29.14 15.29 31.48
CA ASN A 146 -29.07 14.72 32.82
C ASN A 146 -30.27 15.20 33.66
N LYS A 147 -30.72 14.37 34.61
CA LYS A 147 -31.83 14.73 35.49
C LYS A 147 -31.43 15.92 36.37
N GLY A 148 -32.21 17.00 36.34
CA GLY A 148 -31.94 18.23 37.10
C GLY A 148 -30.97 19.21 36.43
N GLU A 149 -30.46 18.90 35.23
CA GLU A 149 -29.56 19.77 34.48
C GLU A 149 -30.32 20.98 33.89
N SER A 150 -29.79 22.19 34.07
CA SER A 150 -30.37 23.40 33.45
C SER A 150 -30.18 23.40 31.93
N ASP A 151 -30.99 24.19 31.21
CA ASP A 151 -30.86 24.30 29.75
C ASP A 151 -29.48 24.83 29.31
N LYS A 152 -28.91 25.73 30.10
CA LYS A 152 -27.60 26.33 29.84
C LYS A 152 -26.50 25.29 30.02
N ASP A 153 -26.49 24.59 31.16
CA ASP A 153 -25.48 23.58 31.47
C ASP A 153 -25.52 22.42 30.47
N TYR A 154 -26.73 22.02 30.05
CA TYR A 154 -26.93 21.01 29.00
C TYR A 154 -26.31 21.43 27.66
N LYS A 155 -26.54 22.67 27.23
CA LYS A 155 -25.99 23.20 25.97
C LYS A 155 -24.47 23.31 26.03
N ASP A 156 -23.94 23.83 27.14
CA ASP A 156 -22.50 24.00 27.35
C ASP A 156 -21.78 22.65 27.40
N ARG A 157 -22.31 21.68 28.13
CA ARG A 157 -21.78 20.30 28.16
C ARG A 157 -21.84 19.64 26.80
N THR A 158 -22.98 19.74 26.09
CA THR A 158 -23.13 19.13 24.75
C THR A 158 -22.17 19.75 23.75
N ARG A 159 -21.95 21.08 23.81
CA ARG A 159 -20.97 21.78 22.98
C ARG A 159 -19.54 21.34 23.31
N ALA A 160 -19.20 21.21 24.59
CA ALA A 160 -17.90 20.70 25.02
C ALA A 160 -17.64 19.26 24.55
N LEU A 161 -18.64 18.38 24.63
CA LEU A 161 -18.55 17.01 24.11
C LEU A 161 -18.33 16.98 22.59
N LYS A 162 -19.06 17.80 21.84
CA LYS A 162 -18.86 17.91 20.38
C LYS A 162 -17.47 18.41 20.01
N ARG A 163 -16.92 19.39 20.74
CA ARG A 163 -15.53 19.84 20.54
C ARG A 163 -14.52 18.73 20.82
N LYS A 164 -14.76 17.92 21.85
CA LYS A 164 -13.92 16.76 22.19
C LYS A 164 -13.95 15.69 21.11
N TRP A 165 -15.13 15.36 20.58
CA TRP A 165 -15.27 14.35 19.54
C TRP A 165 -14.81 14.84 18.17
N GLY A 166 -14.94 16.15 17.90
CA GLY A 166 -14.70 16.73 16.58
C GLY A 166 -15.91 16.60 15.65
N PRO A 167 -15.72 16.78 14.34
CA PRO A 167 -16.80 16.72 13.37
C PRO A 167 -17.41 15.30 13.26
N PRO A 168 -18.69 15.18 12.84
CA PRO A 168 -19.43 13.91 12.79
C PRO A 168 -19.11 13.12 11.51
N PHE A 169 -17.83 13.04 11.15
CA PHE A 169 -17.36 12.30 9.99
C PHE A 169 -15.98 11.72 10.23
N ARG A 170 -15.69 10.62 9.54
CA ARG A 170 -14.39 9.95 9.54
C ARG A 170 -13.91 9.79 8.11
N VAL A 171 -12.61 9.87 7.94
CA VAL A 171 -11.93 9.62 6.67
C VAL A 171 -11.03 8.42 6.88
N ILE A 172 -11.20 7.41 6.05
CA ILE A 172 -10.50 6.12 6.14
C ILE A 172 -9.78 5.91 4.82
N THR A 173 -8.50 5.53 4.86
CA THR A 173 -7.78 5.08 3.67
C THR A 173 -8.12 3.62 3.37
N ILE A 174 -8.37 3.33 2.09
CA ILE A 174 -8.69 1.98 1.63
C ILE A 174 -7.49 1.46 0.85
N HIS A 175 -7.14 0.19 1.08
CA HIS A 175 -6.07 -0.44 0.32
C HIS A 175 -6.52 -0.66 -1.13
N PRO A 176 -5.76 -0.21 -2.14
CA PRO A 176 -6.16 -0.34 -3.55
C PRO A 176 -6.44 -1.78 -3.98
N LEU A 177 -5.63 -2.75 -3.54
CA LEU A 177 -5.84 -4.18 -3.85
C LEU A 177 -7.18 -4.76 -3.35
N THR A 178 -7.86 -4.08 -2.42
CA THR A 178 -9.13 -4.54 -1.85
C THR A 178 -10.34 -3.80 -2.40
N PHE A 179 -10.16 -2.94 -3.39
CA PHE A 179 -11.19 -2.01 -3.85
C PHE A 179 -11.37 -2.09 -5.37
N TYR A 180 -12.61 -2.29 -5.78
CA TYR A 180 -13.00 -2.42 -7.17
C TYR A 180 -14.07 -1.40 -7.50
N CYS A 181 -14.01 -0.78 -8.68
CA CYS A 181 -14.99 0.25 -9.03
C CYS A 181 -15.23 0.43 -10.53
N HIS A 182 -16.47 0.82 -10.85
CA HIS A 182 -16.80 1.48 -12.10
C HIS A 182 -16.69 3.00 -11.96
N ARG A 183 -15.97 3.61 -12.91
CA ARG A 183 -15.79 5.06 -12.99
C ARG A 183 -16.80 5.68 -13.94
N GLY A 184 -17.38 6.78 -13.49
CA GLY A 184 -18.21 7.68 -14.27
C GLY A 184 -17.44 8.79 -14.97
N PRO A 185 -18.16 9.77 -15.52
CA PRO A 185 -17.59 11.04 -15.93
C PRO A 185 -16.75 11.65 -14.81
N GLU A 186 -15.69 12.37 -15.17
CA GLU A 186 -14.84 13.10 -14.21
C GLU A 186 -14.15 12.21 -13.14
N ASN A 187 -14.01 10.90 -13.41
CA ASN A 187 -13.47 9.90 -12.48
C ASN A 187 -14.29 9.72 -11.18
N GLU A 188 -15.56 10.13 -11.15
CA GLU A 188 -16.42 9.82 -10.02
C GLU A 188 -16.69 8.31 -9.92
N ILE A 189 -16.71 7.76 -8.71
CA ILE A 189 -17.07 6.36 -8.48
C ILE A 189 -18.59 6.23 -8.53
N ILE A 190 -19.11 5.54 -9.56
CA ILE A 190 -20.54 5.26 -9.72
C ILE A 190 -20.94 4.04 -8.91
N GLU A 191 -20.12 3.00 -8.96
CA GLU A 191 -20.38 1.72 -8.32
C GLU A 191 -19.06 1.11 -7.88
N ALA A 192 -19.04 0.51 -6.69
CA ALA A 192 -17.82 -0.05 -6.13
C ALA A 192 -18.11 -1.23 -5.19
N ILE A 193 -17.13 -2.10 -5.07
CA ILE A 193 -17.07 -3.15 -4.06
C ILE A 193 -15.75 -3.02 -3.31
N GLU A 194 -15.83 -2.82 -2.01
CA GLU A 194 -14.71 -2.99 -1.08
C GLU A 194 -14.77 -4.43 -0.55
N HIS A 195 -13.71 -5.21 -0.72
CA HIS A 195 -13.66 -6.62 -0.30
C HIS A 195 -12.35 -6.90 0.42
N ALA A 196 -12.41 -6.98 1.76
CA ALA A 196 -11.22 -7.06 2.60
C ALA A 196 -11.45 -7.84 3.89
N TRP A 197 -10.39 -8.47 4.39
CA TRP A 197 -10.34 -8.95 5.78
C TRP A 197 -10.10 -7.76 6.72
N LYS A 198 -10.95 -7.61 7.73
CA LYS A 198 -10.86 -6.56 8.75
C LYS A 198 -10.93 -7.15 10.15
N SER A 199 -10.35 -6.45 11.13
CA SER A 199 -10.37 -6.88 12.52
C SER A 199 -11.79 -6.89 13.08
N LYS A 200 -12.21 -8.01 13.69
CA LYS A 200 -13.51 -8.11 14.38
C LYS A 200 -13.67 -7.03 15.44
N ARG A 201 -12.57 -6.66 16.11
CA ARG A 201 -12.53 -5.61 17.14
C ARG A 201 -12.99 -4.24 16.63
N GLU A 202 -12.74 -3.95 15.35
CA GLU A 202 -13.13 -2.68 14.73
C GLU A 202 -14.51 -2.76 14.09
N VAL A 203 -14.80 -3.88 13.43
CA VAL A 203 -16.01 -4.06 12.63
C VAL A 203 -17.22 -4.35 13.49
N TYR A 204 -17.14 -5.28 14.45
CA TYR A 204 -18.30 -5.75 15.20
C TYR A 204 -18.98 -4.61 15.98
N PRO A 205 -18.24 -3.76 16.75
CA PRO A 205 -18.87 -2.66 17.47
C PRO A 205 -19.48 -1.60 16.54
N ALA A 206 -18.97 -1.44 15.31
CA ALA A 206 -19.50 -0.49 14.35
C ALA A 206 -20.92 -0.87 13.88
N TYR A 207 -21.21 -2.17 13.84
CA TYR A 207 -22.51 -2.72 13.46
C TYR A 207 -23.33 -3.25 14.64
N GLY A 208 -22.87 -3.01 15.88
CA GLY A 208 -23.59 -3.41 17.09
C GLY A 208 -23.55 -4.91 17.39
N LEU A 209 -22.50 -5.59 16.93
CA LEU A 209 -22.20 -6.98 17.24
C LEU A 209 -21.11 -7.05 18.32
N ASP A 210 -21.17 -8.07 19.16
CA ASP A 210 -20.19 -8.39 20.19
C ASP A 210 -19.57 -9.80 19.96
N THR A 211 -20.30 -10.73 19.33
CA THR A 211 -19.84 -12.12 19.15
C THR A 211 -20.19 -12.73 17.78
N ASP A 212 -19.45 -13.76 17.37
CA ASP A 212 -19.73 -14.55 16.15
C ASP A 212 -21.13 -15.19 16.18
N ALA A 213 -21.67 -15.49 17.37
CA ALA A 213 -23.00 -16.06 17.53
C ALA A 213 -24.10 -15.10 17.06
N GLU A 214 -23.90 -13.79 17.28
CA GLU A 214 -24.82 -12.75 16.82
C GLU A 214 -24.75 -12.58 15.30
N LEU A 215 -23.55 -12.67 14.71
CA LEU A 215 -23.39 -12.69 13.26
C LEU A 215 -24.10 -13.91 12.64
N ARG A 216 -24.00 -15.09 13.29
CA ARG A 216 -24.64 -16.32 12.83
C ARG A 216 -26.18 -16.28 12.84
N ALA A 217 -26.78 -15.31 13.51
CA ALA A 217 -28.22 -15.11 13.50
C ALA A 217 -28.74 -14.50 12.18
N TYR A 218 -27.87 -13.85 11.39
CA TYR A 218 -28.23 -13.30 10.08
C TYR A 218 -28.19 -14.39 8.99
N PRO A 219 -29.10 -14.39 8.01
CA PRO A 219 -29.05 -15.38 6.93
C PRO A 219 -27.79 -15.18 6.06
N GLU A 220 -27.22 -16.28 5.58
CA GLU A 220 -26.18 -16.22 4.54
C GLU A 220 -26.82 -15.79 3.22
N SER A 221 -26.26 -14.73 2.64
CA SER A 221 -26.85 -14.05 1.49
C SER A 221 -25.93 -14.06 0.26
N LEU A 222 -24.61 -13.92 0.44
CA LEU A 222 -23.63 -14.09 -0.64
C LEU A 222 -23.32 -15.57 -0.86
N SER A 223 -22.90 -15.93 -2.08
CA SER A 223 -22.55 -17.32 -2.42
C SER A 223 -21.42 -17.83 -1.53
N ALA A 224 -21.44 -19.14 -1.22
CA ALA A 224 -20.41 -19.77 -0.42
C ALA A 224 -19.00 -19.56 -1.00
N GLU A 225 -18.86 -19.44 -2.32
CA GLU A 225 -17.58 -19.17 -3.00
C GLU A 225 -17.02 -17.76 -2.70
N VAL A 226 -17.89 -16.75 -2.57
CA VAL A 226 -17.50 -15.39 -2.16
C VAL A 226 -17.21 -15.33 -0.64
N VAL A 227 -17.92 -16.13 0.16
CA VAL A 227 -17.68 -16.25 1.62
C VAL A 227 -16.44 -17.07 1.92
N GLN A 228 -16.17 -18.08 1.09
CA GLN A 228 -14.96 -18.88 1.04
C GLN A 228 -13.92 -18.24 0.11
N GLY A 229 -13.86 -16.91 0.04
CA GLY A 229 -12.70 -16.15 -0.41
C GLY A 229 -11.47 -16.46 0.45
N VAL A 230 -11.05 -17.72 0.32
CA VAL A 230 -9.88 -18.49 0.73
C VAL A 230 -9.29 -18.12 2.08
N ALA A 231 -9.93 -18.61 3.14
CA ALA A 231 -9.22 -19.02 4.36
C ALA A 231 -8.72 -20.48 4.18
N ALA A 232 -7.71 -20.68 3.33
CA ALA A 232 -6.91 -21.92 3.22
C ALA A 232 -5.70 -21.62 2.32
N ILE A 233 -4.53 -21.28 2.86
CA ILE A 233 -3.49 -22.23 3.31
C ILE A 233 -2.71 -21.60 4.49
N GLU A 234 -2.31 -22.43 5.46
CA GLU A 234 -1.37 -22.03 6.52
C GLU A 234 -0.09 -21.46 5.89
N GLY A 235 0.14 -20.15 6.03
CA GLY A 235 1.40 -19.50 5.67
C GLY A 235 1.41 -18.65 4.39
N GLN A 236 0.35 -18.62 3.57
CA GLN A 236 0.23 -17.64 2.47
C GLN A 236 -1.25 -17.34 2.19
N PRO A 237 -1.73 -16.09 2.31
CA PRO A 237 -3.00 -15.72 1.72
C PRO A 237 -2.83 -15.55 0.19
N ASP A 238 -3.91 -15.86 -0.51
CA ASP A 238 -4.08 -15.65 -1.94
C ASP A 238 -3.65 -14.22 -2.34
N GLN A 239 -2.93 -14.06 -3.46
CA GLN A 239 -2.37 -12.77 -3.93
C GLN A 239 -3.44 -11.69 -4.18
N ASN A 240 -4.72 -12.07 -4.18
CA ASN A 240 -5.85 -11.19 -4.43
C ASN A 240 -6.44 -10.53 -3.18
N ILE A 241 -6.07 -10.95 -1.97
CA ILE A 241 -6.43 -10.27 -0.72
C ILE A 241 -5.21 -10.30 0.18
N ARG A 242 -4.61 -9.12 0.42
CA ARG A 242 -3.35 -8.91 1.12
C ARG A 242 -2.98 -10.00 2.17
N PRO A 243 -1.80 -10.64 2.05
CA PRO A 243 -0.82 -10.66 3.12
C PRO A 243 -1.26 -10.52 4.58
N MET A 244 -1.73 -11.54 5.33
CA MET A 244 -1.71 -11.39 6.79
C MET A 244 -0.25 -11.29 7.23
N ALA A 245 0.08 -10.31 8.07
CA ALA A 245 1.41 -10.25 8.67
C ALA A 245 1.69 -11.56 9.42
N SER A 246 2.88 -12.12 9.26
CA SER A 246 3.29 -13.40 9.86
C SER A 246 2.99 -13.41 11.37
N GLY A 247 2.20 -14.40 11.82
CA GLY A 247 1.80 -14.58 13.23
C GLY A 247 0.38 -14.13 13.62
N LEU A 248 -0.44 -13.63 12.67
CA LEU A 248 -1.86 -13.32 12.92
C LEU A 248 -2.78 -14.48 12.49
N ASP A 249 -3.70 -14.87 13.38
CA ASP A 249 -4.71 -15.90 13.12
C ASP A 249 -6.06 -15.27 12.67
N THR A 250 -6.70 -15.92 11.69
CA THR A 250 -8.02 -15.60 11.13
C THR A 250 -9.15 -15.57 12.16
N SER A 251 -8.98 -16.20 13.33
CA SER A 251 -9.96 -16.19 14.43
C SER A 251 -10.37 -14.79 14.88
N SER A 252 -9.48 -13.81 14.70
CA SER A 252 -9.68 -12.41 15.10
C SER A 252 -10.19 -11.49 13.95
N MET A 253 -10.36 -12.03 12.74
CA MET A 253 -10.72 -11.30 11.53
C MET A 253 -12.09 -11.68 10.99
N VAL A 254 -12.70 -10.80 10.21
CA VAL A 254 -13.96 -11.03 9.49
C VAL A 254 -13.83 -10.53 8.05
N LEU A 255 -14.36 -11.29 7.10
CA LEU A 255 -14.41 -10.88 5.71
C LEU A 255 -15.54 -9.85 5.54
N VAL A 256 -15.19 -8.66 5.08
CA VAL A 256 -16.11 -7.55 4.88
C VAL A 256 -16.23 -7.28 3.39
N THR A 257 -17.45 -7.42 2.86
CA THR A 257 -17.81 -7.00 1.50
C THR A 257 -18.75 -5.82 1.60
N GLU A 258 -18.33 -4.67 1.11
CA GLU A 258 -19.14 -3.46 1.09
C GLU A 258 -19.47 -3.08 -0.33
N TYR A 259 -20.74 -3.21 -0.70
CA TYR A 259 -21.26 -2.77 -1.98
C TYR A 259 -21.73 -1.32 -1.87
N TYR A 260 -21.28 -0.49 -2.79
CA TYR A 260 -21.64 0.92 -2.89
C TYR A 260 -22.10 1.26 -4.29
N ARG A 261 -23.19 2.02 -4.37
CA ARG A 261 -23.65 2.68 -5.59
C ARG A 261 -23.97 4.14 -5.28
N ALA A 262 -23.36 5.04 -6.04
CA ALA A 262 -23.61 6.45 -5.96
C ALA A 262 -25.06 6.78 -6.32
N LYS A 263 -25.60 7.82 -5.67
CA LYS A 263 -26.89 8.38 -6.05
C LYS A 263 -26.73 9.12 -7.37
N SER A 264 -27.58 8.82 -8.36
CA SER A 264 -27.63 9.53 -9.63
C SER A 264 -29.05 10.03 -9.91
N LEU A 265 -29.26 10.79 -10.99
CA LEU A 265 -30.61 11.21 -11.40
C LEU A 265 -31.55 10.01 -11.63
N TYR A 266 -31.00 8.89 -12.10
CA TYR A 266 -31.77 7.73 -12.54
C TYR A 266 -31.72 6.55 -11.56
N SER A 267 -30.87 6.62 -10.52
CA SER A 267 -30.70 5.52 -9.56
C SER A 267 -30.61 6.04 -8.13
N LYS A 268 -31.27 5.31 -7.22
CA LYS A 268 -31.08 5.52 -5.78
C LYS A 268 -29.68 5.08 -5.40
N GLY A 269 -28.99 5.88 -4.59
CA GLY A 269 -27.73 5.45 -4.00
C GLY A 269 -27.98 4.30 -3.03
N ILE A 270 -27.06 3.35 -2.99
CA ILE A 270 -27.17 2.14 -2.17
C ILE A 270 -25.84 1.90 -1.48
N TYR A 271 -25.91 1.46 -0.23
CA TYR A 271 -24.77 0.96 0.50
C TYR A 271 -25.19 -0.28 1.27
N GLN A 272 -24.53 -1.42 1.03
CA GLN A 272 -24.81 -2.69 1.69
C GLN A 272 -23.51 -3.26 2.24
N VAL A 273 -23.56 -3.78 3.46
CA VAL A 273 -22.40 -4.38 4.13
C VAL A 273 -22.69 -5.82 4.49
N TYR A 274 -21.84 -6.69 3.98
CA TYR A 274 -21.88 -8.12 4.23
C TYR A 274 -20.68 -8.51 5.10
N LEU A 275 -20.94 -9.22 6.20
CA LEU A 275 -19.92 -9.79 7.07
C LEU A 275 -19.96 -11.31 6.91
N ASN A 276 -18.86 -11.92 6.43
CA ASN A 276 -18.82 -13.34 6.05
C ASN A 276 -20.05 -13.77 5.20
N GLY A 277 -20.43 -12.93 4.23
CA GLY A 277 -21.57 -13.16 3.34
C GLY A 277 -22.96 -12.90 3.90
N ARG A 278 -23.07 -12.44 5.15
CA ARG A 278 -24.34 -12.15 5.80
C ARG A 278 -24.59 -10.65 5.78
N LEU A 279 -25.75 -10.22 5.26
CA LEU A 279 -26.11 -8.80 5.20
C LEU A 279 -26.39 -8.25 6.60
N VAL A 280 -25.56 -7.33 7.08
CA VAL A 280 -25.67 -6.76 8.44
C VAL A 280 -26.15 -5.31 8.43
N HIS A 281 -25.84 -4.56 7.36
CA HIS A 281 -26.23 -3.15 7.24
C HIS A 281 -26.62 -2.78 5.81
N GLN A 282 -27.61 -1.90 5.68
CA GLN A 282 -28.08 -1.41 4.39
C GLN A 282 -28.59 0.03 4.48
N GLU A 283 -28.26 0.84 3.49
CA GLU A 283 -28.79 2.18 3.26
C GLU A 283 -29.28 2.33 1.82
N VAL A 284 -30.43 2.98 1.64
CA VAL A 284 -31.04 3.24 0.32
C VAL A 284 -31.43 4.71 0.19
N GLY A 285 -31.11 5.31 -0.96
CA GLY A 285 -31.38 6.70 -1.29
C GLY A 285 -30.10 7.52 -1.35
N ASP A 286 -29.63 7.99 -0.20
CA ASP A 286 -28.40 8.75 -0.04
C ASP A 286 -27.49 7.95 0.91
N PRO A 287 -26.38 7.37 0.44
CA PRO A 287 -25.43 6.68 1.30
C PRO A 287 -24.74 7.62 2.28
N SER A 288 -24.50 7.15 3.50
CA SER A 288 -23.73 7.86 4.52
C SER A 288 -22.22 7.84 4.27
N CYS A 289 -21.75 7.16 3.22
CA CYS A 289 -20.36 7.11 2.80
C CYS A 289 -20.18 7.45 1.32
N LYS A 290 -19.00 7.97 0.95
CA LYS A 290 -18.56 8.15 -0.44
C LYS A 290 -17.08 7.81 -0.55
N TYR A 291 -16.69 7.23 -1.68
CA TYR A 291 -15.29 6.93 -2.01
C TYR A 291 -14.73 8.00 -2.96
N PHE A 292 -13.45 8.32 -2.81
CA PHE A 292 -12.74 9.26 -3.65
C PHE A 292 -11.41 8.66 -4.10
N LEU A 293 -11.10 8.87 -5.38
CA LEU A 293 -9.87 8.39 -6.01
C LEU A 293 -8.83 9.51 -6.07
N CYS A 294 -7.60 9.14 -5.73
CA CYS A 294 -6.40 9.93 -5.92
C CYS A 294 -5.50 9.13 -6.87
N ILE A 295 -5.43 9.54 -8.12
CA ILE A 295 -4.78 8.78 -9.18
C ILE A 295 -3.33 9.25 -9.32
N GLY A 296 -2.43 8.29 -9.56
CA GLY A 296 -1.03 8.54 -9.91
C GLY A 296 -0.89 9.10 -11.32
N ARG A 297 0.10 8.63 -12.07
CA ARG A 297 0.27 9.00 -13.49
C ARG A 297 -0.95 8.54 -14.29
N THR A 298 -1.66 9.47 -14.92
CA THR A 298 -2.85 9.17 -15.71
C THR A 298 -2.49 8.70 -17.11
N THR A 299 -3.32 7.83 -17.66
CA THR A 299 -3.29 7.45 -19.08
C THR A 299 -4.64 7.80 -19.71
N SER A 300 -4.68 8.05 -21.01
CA SER A 300 -5.93 8.33 -21.74
C SER A 300 -6.82 7.08 -21.92
N SER A 301 -6.40 5.94 -21.38
CA SER A 301 -7.10 4.67 -21.56
C SER A 301 -8.22 4.49 -20.55
N LYS A 302 -9.34 3.93 -21.02
CA LYS A 302 -10.46 3.49 -20.16
C LYS A 302 -10.22 2.14 -19.51
N ASP A 303 -9.15 1.47 -19.91
CA ASP A 303 -8.70 0.18 -19.40
C ASP A 303 -8.36 0.26 -17.90
N PRO A 304 -9.01 -0.57 -17.04
CA PRO A 304 -8.70 -0.63 -15.61
C PRO A 304 -7.23 -0.93 -15.32
N ASP A 305 -6.56 -1.71 -16.18
CA ASP A 305 -5.13 -2.05 -16.01
C ASP A 305 -4.18 -0.86 -16.12
N LYS A 306 -4.68 0.26 -16.65
CA LYS A 306 -3.92 1.50 -16.84
C LYS A 306 -4.43 2.63 -15.92
N LEU A 307 -5.25 2.26 -14.93
CA LEU A 307 -5.73 3.16 -13.90
C LEU A 307 -4.59 3.52 -12.95
N GLY A 308 -3.98 4.67 -13.18
CA GLY A 308 -2.95 5.21 -12.28
C GLY A 308 -1.65 4.41 -12.33
N ILE A 309 -0.58 5.05 -12.79
CA ILE A 309 0.74 4.42 -12.82
C ILE A 309 1.56 4.93 -11.63
N SER A 310 2.21 3.99 -10.93
CA SER A 310 3.14 4.28 -9.84
C SER A 310 4.36 5.05 -10.34
N VAL A 311 4.95 5.85 -9.45
CA VAL A 311 6.24 6.51 -9.74
C VAL A 311 7.38 5.49 -9.88
N ALA A 312 7.23 4.31 -9.28
CA ALA A 312 8.19 3.22 -9.31
C ALA A 312 7.95 2.20 -10.43
N GLU A 313 7.01 2.45 -11.35
CA GLU A 313 6.70 1.55 -12.47
C GLU A 313 7.95 1.16 -13.29
N GLY A 314 8.90 2.10 -13.47
CA GLY A 314 10.15 1.84 -14.18
C GLY A 314 11.08 0.87 -13.45
N PHE A 315 10.94 0.70 -12.14
CA PHE A 315 11.74 -0.25 -11.34
C PHE A 315 11.11 -1.63 -11.28
N ARG A 316 9.80 -1.77 -11.54
CA ARG A 316 9.06 -3.03 -11.42
C ARG A 316 9.75 -4.22 -12.09
N HIS A 317 10.26 -4.02 -13.31
CA HIS A 317 10.95 -5.06 -14.08
C HIS A 317 12.47 -4.95 -14.03
N ASN A 318 13.01 -3.77 -13.70
CA ASN A 318 14.45 -3.51 -13.75
C ASN A 318 15.16 -3.82 -12.43
N GLU A 319 14.54 -3.53 -11.29
CA GLU A 319 15.12 -3.81 -9.97
C GLU A 319 15.33 -5.31 -9.71
N PRO A 320 14.38 -6.22 -10.03
CA PRO A 320 14.64 -7.66 -9.92
C PRO A 320 15.86 -8.14 -10.72
N LEU A 321 16.05 -7.60 -11.93
CA LEU A 321 17.20 -7.94 -12.79
C LEU A 321 18.53 -7.49 -12.17
N ILE A 322 18.53 -6.30 -11.56
CA ILE A 322 19.70 -5.76 -10.87
C ILE A 322 19.98 -6.55 -9.59
N ASN A 323 18.97 -6.82 -8.76
CA ASN A 323 19.07 -7.63 -7.54
C ASN A 323 19.66 -9.02 -7.85
N ARG A 324 19.16 -9.68 -8.90
CA ARG A 324 19.67 -10.97 -9.34
C ARG A 324 21.14 -10.90 -9.79
N SER A 325 21.50 -9.86 -10.55
CA SER A 325 22.87 -9.69 -11.04
C SER A 325 23.85 -9.41 -9.91
N LEU A 326 23.47 -8.55 -8.96
CA LEU A 326 24.27 -8.23 -7.78
C LEU A 326 24.40 -9.41 -6.83
N THR A 327 23.35 -10.21 -6.68
CA THR A 327 23.39 -11.44 -5.87
C THR A 327 24.43 -12.41 -6.44
N ARG A 328 24.43 -12.64 -7.77
CA ARG A 328 25.45 -13.47 -8.44
C ARG A 328 26.86 -12.92 -8.28
N MET A 329 27.03 -11.61 -8.38
CA MET A 329 28.32 -10.96 -8.11
C MET A 329 28.76 -11.17 -6.66
N GLY A 330 27.85 -11.02 -5.70
CA GLY A 330 28.12 -11.24 -4.28
C GLY A 330 28.55 -12.67 -3.98
N GLU A 331 27.86 -13.66 -4.56
CA GLU A 331 28.22 -15.08 -4.46
C GLU A 331 29.61 -15.35 -5.05
N ALA A 332 29.90 -14.81 -6.24
CA ALA A 332 31.20 -14.95 -6.88
C ALA A 332 32.33 -14.34 -6.03
N VAL A 333 32.07 -13.18 -5.40
CA VAL A 333 33.02 -12.54 -4.47
C VAL A 333 33.24 -13.40 -3.23
N ASP A 334 32.19 -13.92 -2.58
CA ASP A 334 32.33 -14.77 -1.38
C ASP A 334 33.13 -16.05 -1.70
N LEU A 335 32.89 -16.66 -2.86
CA LEU A 335 33.65 -17.82 -3.33
C LEU A 335 35.13 -17.46 -3.61
N LEU A 336 35.41 -16.34 -4.30
CA LEU A 336 36.78 -15.88 -4.59
C LEU A 336 37.59 -15.59 -3.33
N VAL A 337 36.97 -15.00 -2.31
CA VAL A 337 37.63 -14.70 -1.03
C VAL A 337 37.96 -16.01 -0.27
N ARG A 338 37.10 -17.03 -0.39
CA ARG A 338 37.30 -18.36 0.21
C ARG A 338 38.08 -19.28 -0.73
N LYS A 339 39.27 -18.87 -1.19
CA LYS A 339 40.14 -19.68 -2.06
C LYS A 339 40.26 -21.13 -1.57
N ARG A 340 39.66 -22.08 -2.29
CA ARG A 340 39.88 -23.51 -2.12
C ARG A 340 40.35 -24.07 -3.44
N LEU A 341 41.53 -24.68 -3.45
CA LEU A 341 41.96 -25.51 -4.57
C LEU A 341 41.19 -26.83 -4.44
N THR A 342 40.31 -27.11 -5.40
CA THR A 342 39.60 -28.39 -5.51
C THR A 342 40.36 -29.33 -6.43
N LEU A 343 40.64 -30.54 -5.93
CA LEU A 343 41.21 -31.61 -6.74
C LEU A 343 40.07 -32.49 -7.27
N GLU A 344 39.93 -32.58 -8.59
CA GLU A 344 39.02 -33.53 -9.21
C GLU A 344 39.78 -34.84 -9.46
N VAL A 345 39.33 -35.92 -8.83
CA VAL A 345 39.89 -37.28 -8.94
C VAL A 345 38.98 -38.17 -9.78
N PRO A 346 39.52 -39.13 -10.55
CA PRO A 346 38.71 -40.06 -11.34
C PRO A 346 37.68 -40.84 -10.50
N ASP A 347 36.54 -41.23 -11.07
CA ASP A 347 35.49 -41.99 -10.36
C ASP A 347 35.98 -43.34 -9.78
N THR A 348 37.09 -43.87 -10.30
CA THR A 348 37.75 -45.10 -9.83
C THR A 348 38.84 -44.85 -8.77
N PHE A 349 38.99 -43.61 -8.28
CA PHE A 349 40.04 -43.25 -7.34
C PHE A 349 39.76 -43.81 -5.95
N ILE A 350 40.64 -44.71 -5.52
CA ILE A 350 40.69 -45.21 -4.14
C ILE A 350 41.76 -44.39 -3.41
N PRO A 351 41.42 -43.70 -2.30
CA PRO A 351 42.40 -42.94 -1.53
C PRO A 351 43.56 -43.83 -1.11
N GLU A 352 44.80 -43.43 -1.44
CA GLU A 352 45.98 -44.13 -0.91
C GLU A 352 45.97 -44.01 0.63
N GLU A 353 46.09 -45.14 1.32
CA GLU A 353 46.22 -45.17 2.78
C GLU A 353 47.70 -45.14 3.15
N VAL A 354 48.08 -44.30 4.11
CA VAL A 354 49.44 -44.22 4.64
C VAL A 354 49.39 -44.45 6.14
N GLN A 355 50.41 -45.11 6.68
CA GLN A 355 50.56 -45.23 8.14
C GLN A 355 50.64 -43.84 8.77
N ALA A 356 49.90 -43.64 9.87
CA ALA A 356 49.90 -42.41 10.65
C ALA A 356 51.31 -42.06 11.15
N THR A 357 52.05 -41.17 10.48
CA THR A 357 53.40 -40.77 10.90
C THR A 357 53.33 -39.64 11.94
N GLY A 358 53.19 -40.04 13.21
CA GLY A 358 53.50 -39.22 14.39
C GLY A 358 54.90 -39.49 14.98
N GLY A 359 55.74 -40.24 14.26
CA GLY A 359 57.06 -40.74 14.66
C GLY A 359 57.60 -41.64 13.55
N ALA A 360 58.88 -42.03 13.60
CA ALA A 360 59.58 -42.76 12.53
C ALA A 360 58.76 -43.89 11.88
N GLU A 361 58.93 -44.08 10.56
CA GLU A 361 58.25 -45.11 9.77
C GLU A 361 58.30 -46.49 10.46
N GLY A 362 57.12 -47.07 10.74
CA GLY A 362 56.98 -48.46 11.19
C GLY A 362 56.29 -48.73 12.53
N GLU A 363 55.81 -47.72 13.27
CA GLU A 363 55.30 -47.95 14.64
C GLU A 363 53.77 -47.90 14.83
N SER A 364 52.96 -47.72 13.77
CA SER A 364 51.48 -47.74 13.89
C SER A 364 50.80 -48.52 12.75
N ASN A 365 49.85 -49.39 13.11
CA ASN A 365 49.01 -50.16 12.18
C ASN A 365 47.72 -49.41 11.77
N ASP A 366 47.52 -48.19 12.24
CA ASP A 366 46.37 -47.38 11.85
C ASP A 366 46.65 -46.73 10.49
N LEU A 367 45.99 -47.27 9.46
CA LEU A 367 45.96 -46.74 8.11
C LEU A 367 45.03 -45.52 8.07
N VAL A 368 45.57 -44.37 7.64
CA VAL A 368 44.81 -43.12 7.53
C VAL A 368 44.86 -42.65 6.08
N PRO A 369 43.77 -42.09 5.53
CA PRO A 369 43.80 -41.55 4.18
C PRO A 369 44.93 -40.52 3.99
N LYS A 370 45.73 -40.69 2.94
CA LYS A 370 46.86 -39.80 2.62
C LYS A 370 46.39 -38.36 2.53
N THR A 371 46.87 -37.52 3.43
CA THR A 371 46.60 -36.07 3.37
C THR A 371 47.63 -35.43 2.44
N TYR A 372 47.21 -34.99 1.26
CA TYR A 372 48.08 -34.25 0.34
C TYR A 372 48.28 -32.82 0.85
N LYS A 373 49.50 -32.50 1.29
CA LYS A 373 49.90 -31.14 1.67
C LYS A 373 50.68 -30.50 0.53
N PHE A 374 50.20 -29.36 0.05
CA PHE A 374 50.92 -28.54 -0.93
C PHE A 374 51.80 -27.53 -0.18
N SER A 375 53.11 -27.60 -0.41
CA SER A 375 54.07 -26.60 0.05
C SER A 375 54.77 -25.98 -1.16
N ALA A 376 55.14 -24.70 -1.07
CA ALA A 376 55.74 -23.96 -2.21
C ALA A 376 57.04 -24.59 -2.75
N GLU A 377 57.71 -25.45 -1.96
CA GLU A 377 59.01 -26.03 -2.28
C GLU A 377 58.97 -27.53 -2.60
N LYS A 378 57.87 -28.23 -2.28
CA LYS A 378 57.66 -29.64 -2.61
C LYS A 378 56.19 -29.89 -2.93
N SER A 379 55.87 -30.17 -4.19
CA SER A 379 54.58 -30.72 -4.59
C SER A 379 54.70 -32.23 -4.73
N THR A 380 53.83 -32.97 -4.05
CA THR A 380 53.64 -34.40 -4.32
C THR A 380 52.93 -34.56 -5.66
N THR A 381 53.39 -35.47 -6.51
CA THR A 381 52.78 -35.80 -7.79
C THR A 381 51.32 -36.18 -7.58
N LEU A 382 50.41 -35.50 -8.28
CA LEU A 382 48.98 -35.82 -8.24
C LEU A 382 48.73 -37.23 -8.80
N PRO A 383 47.66 -37.92 -8.37
CA PRO A 383 47.28 -39.20 -8.96
C PRO A 383 47.13 -39.09 -10.48
N PRO A 384 47.63 -40.06 -11.27
CA PRO A 384 47.49 -40.04 -12.72
C PRO A 384 46.03 -39.87 -13.16
N GLY A 385 45.77 -38.90 -14.04
CA GLY A 385 44.41 -38.57 -14.51
C GLY A 385 43.69 -37.47 -13.71
N SER A 386 44.23 -37.01 -12.57
CA SER A 386 43.67 -35.89 -11.81
C SER A 386 43.87 -34.57 -12.57
N LYS A 387 42.83 -33.73 -12.58
CA LYS A 387 42.89 -32.39 -13.18
C LYS A 387 42.79 -31.34 -12.09
N ILE A 388 43.69 -30.36 -12.15
CA ILE A 388 43.51 -29.12 -11.39
C ILE A 388 42.55 -28.28 -12.22
N VAL A 389 41.31 -28.19 -11.77
CA VAL A 389 40.32 -27.28 -12.34
C VAL A 389 40.34 -26.02 -11.49
N ASP A 390 40.48 -24.87 -12.13
CA ASP A 390 40.22 -23.60 -11.46
C ASP A 390 38.69 -23.51 -11.25
N PRO A 391 38.19 -23.60 -10.01
CA PRO A 391 36.76 -23.48 -9.76
C PRO A 391 36.23 -22.07 -10.07
N PHE A 392 37.12 -21.10 -10.34
CA PHE A 392 36.80 -19.71 -10.65
C PHE A 392 36.96 -19.33 -12.12
N ALA A 393 37.27 -20.29 -13.01
CA ALA A 393 37.38 -20.00 -14.45
C ALA A 393 36.05 -19.39 -14.98
N GLY A 394 36.11 -18.18 -15.52
CA GLY A 394 34.94 -17.48 -16.07
C GLY A 394 34.22 -16.56 -15.08
N VAL A 395 34.68 -16.42 -13.83
CA VAL A 395 34.11 -15.48 -12.85
C VAL A 395 34.26 -14.02 -13.28
N GLU A 396 35.31 -13.70 -14.04
CA GLU A 396 35.52 -12.40 -14.69
C GLU A 396 34.34 -12.00 -15.60
N ASN A 397 33.63 -12.97 -16.18
CA ASN A 397 32.45 -12.70 -17.01
C ASN A 397 31.26 -12.21 -16.18
N VAL A 398 31.18 -12.59 -14.89
CA VAL A 398 30.14 -12.11 -13.96
C VAL A 398 30.30 -10.61 -13.72
N PHE A 399 31.54 -10.14 -13.54
CA PHE A 399 31.84 -8.71 -13.40
C PHE A 399 31.70 -7.93 -14.72
N GLY A 400 31.69 -8.61 -15.87
CA GLY A 400 31.38 -8.03 -17.18
C GLY A 400 29.97 -7.43 -17.27
N ALA A 401 29.05 -7.77 -16.36
CA ALA A 401 27.72 -7.16 -16.28
C ALA A 401 27.71 -5.77 -15.59
N MET A 402 28.79 -5.36 -14.90
CA MET A 402 28.85 -4.07 -14.19
C MET A 402 28.56 -2.84 -15.05
N PRO A 403 29.13 -2.70 -16.27
CA PRO A 403 28.79 -1.58 -17.15
C PRO A 403 27.31 -1.53 -17.54
N TYR A 404 26.66 -2.69 -17.70
CA TYR A 404 25.22 -2.77 -18.00
C TYR A 404 24.37 -2.36 -16.80
N ILE A 405 24.73 -2.79 -15.59
CA ILE A 405 24.05 -2.34 -14.36
C ILE A 405 24.22 -0.84 -14.18
N GLN A 406 25.43 -0.30 -14.39
CA GLN A 406 25.68 1.13 -14.32
C GLN A 406 24.88 1.90 -15.36
N LEU A 407 24.79 1.41 -16.60
CA LEU A 407 23.97 2.02 -17.65
C LEU A 407 22.48 2.00 -17.29
N LEU A 408 21.96 0.88 -16.79
CA LEU A 408 20.58 0.77 -16.32
C LEU A 408 20.31 1.75 -15.17
N MET A 409 21.19 1.81 -14.17
CA MET A 409 21.09 2.78 -13.07
C MET A 409 21.21 4.23 -13.56
N GLN A 410 22.02 4.50 -14.59
CA GLN A 410 22.11 5.82 -15.20
C GLN A 410 20.84 6.19 -15.97
N ILE A 411 20.26 5.29 -16.76
CA ILE A 411 19.00 5.52 -17.48
C ILE A 411 17.87 5.75 -16.47
N MET A 412 17.76 4.88 -15.45
CA MET A 412 16.77 5.03 -14.37
C MET A 412 17.02 6.31 -13.55
N GLY A 413 18.28 6.67 -13.32
CA GLY A 413 18.70 7.89 -12.62
C GLY A 413 18.53 9.17 -13.44
N GLN A 414 18.55 9.10 -14.77
CA GLN A 414 18.24 10.22 -15.67
C GLN A 414 16.74 10.47 -15.81
N HIS A 415 15.90 9.48 -15.48
CA HIS A 415 14.50 9.71 -15.11
C HIS A 415 14.33 10.22 -13.67
N GLY A 416 15.42 10.23 -12.90
CA GLY A 416 15.46 10.52 -11.47
C GLY A 416 15.60 12.00 -11.18
N VAL A 417 14.49 12.60 -10.77
CA VAL A 417 14.37 13.86 -10.03
C VAL A 417 15.09 13.82 -8.64
N SER A 418 15.88 12.77 -8.39
CA SER A 418 16.52 12.39 -7.13
C SER A 418 17.43 13.47 -6.51
N PRO A 419 18.26 14.23 -7.26
CA PRO A 419 19.17 15.20 -6.63
C PRO A 419 18.42 16.33 -5.90
N ILE A 420 17.30 16.80 -6.46
CA ILE A 420 16.52 17.92 -5.89
C ILE A 420 15.80 17.48 -4.62
N PHE A 421 15.24 16.27 -4.59
CA PHE A 421 14.54 15.75 -3.40
C PHE A 421 15.48 15.40 -2.25
N LYS A 422 16.73 15.01 -2.55
CA LYS A 422 17.77 14.74 -1.54
C LYS A 422 18.34 16.01 -0.93
N GLY A 423 17.91 17.19 -1.38
CA GLY A 423 18.45 18.46 -0.94
C GLY A 423 19.94 18.59 -1.23
N GLU A 424 20.47 17.84 -2.21
CA GLU A 424 21.84 18.04 -2.67
C GLU A 424 21.88 19.45 -3.27
N PRO A 425 22.60 20.39 -2.65
CA PRO A 425 22.76 21.70 -3.25
C PRO A 425 23.42 21.49 -4.61
N PRO A 426 22.97 22.21 -5.66
CA PRO A 426 23.63 22.15 -6.95
C PRO A 426 25.02 22.78 -6.84
N GLY A 427 25.97 21.96 -6.38
CA GLY A 427 27.32 22.36 -6.01
C GLY A 427 28.40 21.54 -6.70
N ALA A 428 28.03 20.44 -7.37
CA ALA A 428 28.95 19.70 -8.23
C ALA A 428 28.75 20.10 -9.71
N ALA A 429 29.09 21.35 -10.02
CA ALA A 429 29.36 21.86 -11.38
C ALA A 429 28.19 22.10 -12.37
N GLY A 430 27.02 22.58 -11.93
CA GLY A 430 25.94 23.03 -12.82
C GLY A 430 25.64 24.52 -12.68
N SER A 431 25.48 25.27 -13.78
CA SER A 431 25.03 26.67 -13.72
C SER A 431 23.57 26.75 -13.25
N GLY A 432 23.17 27.84 -12.57
CA GLY A 432 21.79 28.00 -12.05
C GLY A 432 20.67 27.95 -13.10
N TYR A 433 21.01 27.95 -14.40
CA TYR A 433 20.07 27.65 -15.48
C TYR A 433 19.69 26.16 -15.54
N ARG A 434 20.65 25.27 -15.29
CA ARG A 434 20.45 23.81 -15.23
C ARG A 434 19.62 23.42 -14.01
N ASP A 435 19.81 24.09 -12.87
CA ASP A 435 19.08 23.76 -11.65
C ASP A 435 17.62 24.22 -11.75
N ASN A 436 17.39 25.41 -12.31
CA ASN A 436 16.04 25.88 -12.62
C ASN A 436 15.36 24.99 -13.65
N SER A 437 16.07 24.51 -14.68
CA SER A 437 15.45 23.61 -15.67
C SER A 437 15.14 22.23 -15.08
N LEU A 438 16.02 21.68 -14.23
CA LEU A 438 15.76 20.44 -13.51
C LEU A 438 14.60 20.58 -12.52
N TYR A 439 14.49 21.71 -11.81
CA TYR A 439 13.36 22.01 -10.94
C TYR A 439 12.05 22.16 -11.71
N MET A 440 12.06 22.84 -12.86
CA MET A 440 10.86 22.96 -13.70
C MET A 440 10.47 21.62 -14.33
N MET A 441 11.44 20.78 -14.71
CA MET A 441 11.18 19.40 -15.15
C MET A 441 10.59 18.55 -14.02
N ALA A 442 11.16 18.63 -12.81
CA ALA A 442 10.65 17.96 -11.62
C ALA A 442 9.20 18.33 -11.33
N LYS A 443 8.91 19.65 -11.31
CA LYS A 443 7.57 20.18 -11.08
C LYS A 443 6.61 19.65 -12.15
N SER A 444 6.93 19.78 -13.43
CA SER A 444 6.10 19.28 -14.52
C SER A 444 5.88 17.76 -14.45
N GLN A 445 6.89 17.00 -14.03
CA GLN A 445 6.82 15.54 -13.89
C GLN A 445 6.01 15.05 -12.68
N PHE A 446 5.61 15.91 -11.75
CA PHE A 446 4.81 15.51 -10.58
C PHE A 446 3.57 16.39 -10.36
N GLU A 447 3.35 17.38 -11.22
CA GLU A 447 2.20 18.27 -11.17
C GLU A 447 0.88 17.51 -11.18
N TYR A 448 0.76 16.46 -12.02
CA TYR A 448 -0.44 15.60 -12.04
C TYR A 448 -0.69 14.87 -10.70
N LEU A 449 0.35 14.51 -9.93
CA LEU A 449 0.16 13.92 -8.60
C LEU A 449 -0.45 14.94 -7.65
N ILE A 450 0.08 16.16 -7.68
CA ILE A 450 -0.38 17.27 -6.84
C ILE A 450 -1.81 17.67 -7.21
N GLU A 451 -2.10 17.79 -8.50
CA GLU A 451 -3.45 18.09 -9.01
C GLU A 451 -4.45 17.00 -8.62
N SER A 452 -4.12 15.71 -8.84
CA SER A 452 -5.03 14.62 -8.48
C SER A 452 -5.26 14.54 -6.97
N TYR A 453 -4.21 14.74 -6.17
CA TYR A 453 -4.32 14.81 -4.71
C TYR A 453 -5.16 15.99 -4.24
N SER A 454 -4.96 17.17 -4.84
CA SER A 454 -5.76 18.37 -4.56
C SER A 454 -7.23 18.13 -4.90
N ASN A 455 -7.53 17.63 -6.10
CA ASN A 455 -8.90 17.38 -6.55
C ASN A 455 -9.61 16.33 -5.67
N CYS A 456 -8.88 15.30 -5.22
CA CYS A 456 -9.39 14.30 -4.29
C CYS A 456 -9.79 14.94 -2.94
N LEU A 457 -8.94 15.80 -2.37
CA LEU A 457 -9.23 16.49 -1.12
C LEU A 457 -10.34 17.54 -1.24
N VAL A 458 -10.41 18.26 -2.37
CA VAL A 458 -11.50 19.20 -2.66
C VAL A 458 -12.84 18.46 -2.69
N SER A 459 -12.92 17.38 -3.48
CA SER A 459 -14.13 16.56 -3.59
C SER A 459 -14.56 15.98 -2.24
N LEU A 460 -13.58 15.57 -1.41
CA LEU A 460 -13.85 15.12 -0.05
C LEU A 460 -14.47 16.24 0.80
N ILE A 461 -13.85 17.42 0.83
CA ILE A 461 -14.31 18.56 1.65
C ILE A 461 -15.74 18.97 1.24
N GLU A 462 -15.99 19.09 -0.07
CA GLU A 462 -17.31 19.41 -0.61
C GLU A 462 -18.36 18.42 -0.14
N TRP A 463 -18.07 17.12 -0.25
CA TRP A 463 -18.98 16.09 0.23
C TRP A 463 -19.19 16.15 1.76
N LEU A 464 -18.15 16.40 2.56
CA LEU A 464 -18.28 16.54 4.02
C LEU A 464 -19.11 17.77 4.43
N GLU A 465 -19.02 18.86 3.67
CA GLU A 465 -19.86 20.04 3.84
C GLU A 465 -21.32 19.74 3.48
N GLU A 466 -21.57 19.01 2.40
CA GLU A 466 -22.90 18.54 2.04
C GLU A 466 -23.50 17.67 3.16
N GLN A 467 -22.74 16.73 3.73
CA GLN A 467 -23.19 15.91 4.86
C GLN A 467 -23.51 16.75 6.10
N THR A 468 -22.72 17.81 6.34
CA THR A 468 -22.98 18.77 7.42
C THR A 468 -24.31 19.49 7.21
N VAL A 469 -24.62 19.83 5.97
CA VAL A 469 -25.83 20.57 5.58
C VAL A 469 -27.08 19.68 5.53
N SER A 470 -26.96 18.45 5.01
CA SER A 470 -28.08 17.56 4.71
C SER A 470 -28.44 16.64 5.90
N ARG A 471 -27.43 16.08 6.59
CA ARG A 471 -27.59 15.12 7.69
C ARG A 471 -27.37 15.74 9.06
N ALA A 472 -26.21 16.35 9.30
CA ALA A 472 -25.87 16.83 10.63
C ALA A 472 -26.81 17.98 11.06
N ARG A 473 -27.05 18.93 10.15
CA ARG A 473 -27.95 20.10 10.32
C ARG A 473 -27.65 20.90 11.59
N GLN A 474 -26.42 20.82 12.09
CA GLN A 474 -25.97 21.39 13.35
C GLN A 474 -24.55 21.94 13.16
N GLU A 475 -24.18 22.91 14.00
CA GLU A 475 -22.80 23.42 14.06
C GLU A 475 -21.82 22.29 14.39
N ILE A 476 -20.79 22.18 13.55
CA ILE A 476 -19.68 21.23 13.71
C ILE A 476 -18.45 21.96 14.26
N TRP A 477 -17.56 21.21 14.90
CA TRP A 477 -16.45 21.75 15.67
C TRP A 477 -15.15 21.02 15.34
N GLU A 478 -14.07 21.77 15.19
CA GLU A 478 -12.69 21.28 15.06
C GLU A 478 -11.80 22.06 16.03
N GLY A 479 -11.67 21.52 17.25
CA GLY A 479 -11.10 22.25 18.38
C GLY A 479 -11.96 23.48 18.72
N ASP A 480 -11.36 24.66 18.60
CA ASP A 480 -12.02 25.94 18.91
C ASP A 480 -12.70 26.57 17.68
N LEU A 481 -12.46 26.01 16.49
CA LEU A 481 -13.07 26.45 15.26
C LEU A 481 -14.43 25.77 15.10
N SER A 482 -15.39 26.50 14.54
CA SER A 482 -16.69 25.96 14.21
C SER A 482 -17.14 26.33 12.81
N LEU A 483 -17.98 25.47 12.25
CA LEU A 483 -18.62 25.71 10.98
C LEU A 483 -20.12 25.43 11.12
N THR A 484 -20.94 26.37 10.66
CA THR A 484 -22.41 26.25 10.73
C THR A 484 -22.96 25.83 9.36
N PRO A 485 -24.04 25.03 9.31
CA PRO A 485 -24.70 24.70 8.05
C PRO A 485 -25.15 25.92 7.24
N LYS A 486 -25.50 27.01 7.95
CA LYS A 486 -25.87 28.28 7.33
C LYS A 486 -24.69 28.91 6.58
N ALA A 487 -23.52 28.96 7.22
CA ALA A 487 -22.29 29.49 6.63
C ALA A 487 -21.88 28.74 5.35
N ILE A 488 -22.15 27.43 5.28
CA ILE A 488 -21.91 26.61 4.09
C ILE A 488 -22.94 26.95 2.99
N ARG A 489 -24.24 26.93 3.31
CA ARG A 489 -25.32 27.16 2.32
C ARG A 489 -25.32 28.56 1.71
N GLU A 490 -25.02 29.57 2.52
CA GLU A 490 -25.05 30.98 2.12
C GLU A 490 -23.73 31.45 1.53
N PHE A 491 -22.77 30.54 1.36
CA PHE A 491 -21.52 30.87 0.68
C PHE A 491 -21.84 31.32 -0.75
N PRO A 492 -21.34 32.50 -1.18
CA PRO A 492 -21.52 32.94 -2.55
C PRO A 492 -20.69 32.02 -3.45
N VAL A 493 -21.37 31.06 -4.08
CA VAL A 493 -20.80 30.21 -5.15
C VAL A 493 -20.46 31.09 -6.32
#